data_AF-A0A3A8Y9K9-F1
#
_entry.id   AF-A0A3A8Y9K9-F1
#
_cell.length_a   1.000
_cell.length_b   1.000
_cell.length_c   1.000
_cell.angle_alpha   90.00
_cell.angle_beta   90.00
_cell.angle_gamma   90.00
#
_symmetry.space_group_name_H-M   'P 1'
#
loop_
_entity.id
_entity.type
_entity.pdbx_description
1 polymer ?
#
loop_
_entity_poly.entity_id
_entity_poly.type
_entity_poly.pdbx_seq_one_letter_code
_entity_poly.pdbx_strand_id
1 'polypeptide(L)'
;MRLRRALSRLALLCLCALLMGAASAFSDVPAGSWYEGAVAEMEETGLLSGYPDGSFGPGDPVSAAQFVSITARCAGLTPVPDQTGHWASGALQAALQAGWYDWDEIPPTGETFDRPIPRQLAVKILMRALLPQVRGDYVTESRKIRDFSQLDGRYYEPVLAAYAAGILHGDSTGNFSPKNSLSRAEACILFQKALALAGTEGPAVQPDVPQEVPQPAVTVQGGVSANGWLQVTGTQLCNERGEPVVLRGMSSHGLQWYGQFAGAQPIRNTADFGANLFRAAMYTGEGGYFSDPAGMEQKAAAAVDAAIANDMYVILDWHILSDGDPMAHLAEAEAFFTRMARRYRDCPAVLYEICNEPNGSVTWEGDVKPYAQRIVKTIRAQSPRSVILIGSPTWSQDIHLAAQSPVEGTDLMYTLHFYAGTHGAELRQRIDSALSAELPIFVSEWGTSRADGSGGVFLEESAVWLDFLAQRGISWANWSLCDKGETSAALRPGTPAGRPWTWEDLTGSGQFVFSRFSDQT
;
A
#
# COMPACT_ATOMS: atom_id res chain seq x y z
N MET A 1 11.32 1.53 36.05
CA MET A 1 11.29 0.58 37.18
C MET A 1 11.12 1.33 38.50
N ARG A 2 9.93 1.88 38.79
CA ARG A 2 9.46 2.40 40.09
C ARG A 2 8.01 2.95 39.97
N LEU A 3 7.12 2.19 39.32
CA LEU A 3 5.66 2.43 39.34
C LEU A 3 4.89 1.16 38.91
N ARG A 4 5.35 -0.02 39.32
CA ARG A 4 4.75 -1.33 38.94
C ARG A 4 4.44 -2.22 40.17
N ARG A 5 4.20 -1.64 41.35
CA ARG A 5 4.02 -2.42 42.60
C ARG A 5 2.84 -1.98 43.48
N ALA A 6 1.74 -1.51 42.91
CA ALA A 6 0.56 -1.12 43.69
C ALA A 6 -0.76 -1.85 43.33
N LEU A 7 -0.78 -2.75 42.34
CA LEU A 7 -2.02 -3.44 41.91
C LEU A 7 -1.85 -4.97 41.94
N SER A 8 -1.44 -5.52 43.08
CA SER A 8 -1.38 -6.98 43.27
C SER A 8 -1.65 -7.39 44.71
N ARG A 9 -2.71 -6.85 45.34
CA ARG A 9 -3.31 -7.39 46.58
C ARG A 9 -4.77 -6.94 46.71
N LEU A 10 -5.68 -7.51 45.92
CA LEU A 10 -7.07 -7.74 46.36
C LEU A 10 -7.77 -8.71 45.39
N ALA A 11 -7.40 -9.98 45.47
CA ALA A 11 -8.15 -11.07 44.85
C ALA A 11 -8.11 -12.27 45.78
N LEU A 12 -8.99 -12.29 46.78
CA LEU A 12 -9.72 -13.49 47.23
C LEU A 12 -10.68 -13.14 48.37
N LEU A 13 -11.93 -12.86 48.03
CA LEU A 13 -13.09 -13.15 48.87
C LEU A 13 -14.28 -13.31 47.92
N CYS A 14 -14.45 -14.55 47.47
CA CYS A 14 -15.58 -15.00 46.69
C CYS A 14 -16.67 -15.43 47.68
N LEU A 15 -17.81 -14.75 47.73
CA LEU A 15 -19.10 -15.38 48.00
C LEU A 15 -20.28 -14.42 47.74
N CYS A 16 -21.09 -14.76 46.73
CA CYS A 16 -22.47 -14.30 46.52
C CYS A 16 -22.73 -12.80 46.61
N ALA A 17 -22.47 -12.08 45.51
CA ALA A 17 -23.27 -10.92 45.14
C ALA A 17 -23.93 -11.21 43.79
N LEU A 18 -25.23 -10.98 43.72
CA LEU A 18 -26.08 -11.23 42.56
C LEU A 18 -25.52 -10.56 41.30
N LEU A 19 -25.86 -11.16 40.15
CA LEU A 19 -25.99 -10.47 38.87
C LEU A 19 -26.95 -9.29 39.02
N MET A 20 -26.46 -8.16 39.53
CA MET A 20 -27.06 -6.85 39.30
C MET A 20 -26.06 -6.10 38.44
N GLY A 21 -26.32 -6.06 37.13
CA GLY A 21 -25.68 -5.06 36.28
C GLY A 21 -25.94 -3.69 36.90
N ALA A 22 -24.90 -2.89 37.07
CA ALA A 22 -25.08 -1.50 37.46
C ALA A 22 -25.96 -0.85 36.38
N ALA A 23 -27.18 -0.43 36.75
CA ALA A 23 -28.05 0.28 35.85
C ALA A 23 -27.33 1.53 35.35
N SER A 24 -27.30 1.73 34.03
CA SER A 24 -26.68 2.93 33.44
C SER A 24 -27.30 4.20 34.03
N ALA A 25 -26.47 5.18 34.39
CA ALA A 25 -26.91 6.46 34.94
C ALA A 25 -27.61 7.36 33.90
N PHE A 26 -27.62 6.97 32.63
CA PHE A 26 -28.13 7.76 31.52
C PHE A 26 -29.59 7.45 31.20
N SER A 27 -30.36 8.50 30.93
CA SER A 27 -31.80 8.42 30.65
C SER A 27 -32.16 7.67 29.35
N ASP A 28 -31.22 7.57 28.41
CA ASP A 28 -31.36 6.99 27.08
C ASP A 28 -30.53 5.70 26.89
N VAL A 29 -30.12 5.08 27.99
CA VAL A 29 -29.46 3.76 28.00
C VAL A 29 -30.36 2.79 28.77
N PRO A 30 -31.36 2.17 28.12
CA PRO A 30 -32.25 1.22 28.76
C PRO A 30 -31.50 0.00 29.30
N ALA A 31 -31.92 -0.49 30.46
CA ALA A 31 -31.40 -1.72 31.03
C ALA A 31 -31.57 -2.91 30.06
N GLY A 32 -30.52 -3.71 29.89
CA GLY A 32 -30.47 -4.82 28.96
C GLY A 32 -30.11 -4.45 27.52
N SER A 33 -29.79 -3.18 27.23
CA SER A 33 -29.27 -2.78 25.92
C SER A 33 -27.94 -3.45 25.65
N TRP A 34 -27.69 -3.86 24.40
CA TRP A 34 -26.45 -4.58 24.01
C TRP A 34 -25.16 -3.80 24.28
N TYR A 35 -25.26 -2.48 24.46
CA TYR A 35 -24.16 -1.57 24.79
C TYR A 35 -24.15 -1.10 26.25
N GLU A 36 -25.11 -1.46 27.10
CA GLU A 36 -25.25 -0.93 28.47
C GLU A 36 -23.96 -1.09 29.28
N GLY A 37 -23.41 -2.32 29.32
CA GLY A 37 -22.19 -2.60 30.06
C GLY A 37 -20.97 -1.87 29.51
N ALA A 38 -20.87 -1.72 28.19
CA ALA A 38 -19.77 -0.99 27.55
C ALA A 38 -19.86 0.51 27.85
N VAL A 39 -21.06 1.09 27.85
CA VAL A 39 -21.27 2.49 28.21
C VAL A 39 -20.88 2.74 29.66
N ALA A 40 -21.33 1.87 30.59
CA ALA A 40 -20.98 1.98 32.01
C ALA A 40 -19.46 1.93 32.24
N GLU A 41 -18.75 1.01 31.56
CA GLU A 41 -17.29 0.90 31.66
C GLU A 41 -16.56 2.11 31.08
N MET A 42 -17.01 2.63 29.92
CA MET A 42 -16.40 3.82 29.31
C MET A 42 -16.63 5.08 30.15
N GLU A 43 -17.77 5.18 30.85
CA GLU A 43 -18.05 6.25 31.81
C GLU A 43 -17.17 6.14 33.06
N GLU A 44 -17.08 4.95 33.67
CA GLU A 44 -16.27 4.70 34.86
C GLU A 44 -14.79 5.00 34.63
N THR A 45 -14.28 4.68 33.43
CA THR A 45 -12.90 4.96 33.03
C THR A 45 -12.67 6.41 32.57
N GLY A 46 -13.73 7.20 32.36
CA GLY A 46 -13.64 8.57 31.83
C GLY A 46 -13.18 8.65 30.37
N LEU A 47 -13.29 7.54 29.63
CA LEU A 47 -12.93 7.50 28.20
C LEU A 47 -14.02 8.18 27.36
N LEU A 48 -15.29 7.88 27.64
CA LEU A 48 -16.46 8.57 27.09
C LEU A 48 -17.42 8.97 28.22
N SER A 49 -17.93 10.19 28.17
CA SER A 49 -18.94 10.70 29.09
C SER A 49 -20.24 11.03 28.35
N GLY A 50 -21.36 11.01 29.06
CA GLY A 50 -22.64 11.50 28.54
C GLY A 50 -22.69 13.03 28.49
N TYR A 51 -23.83 13.53 28.01
CA TYR A 51 -24.12 14.94 27.87
C TYR A 51 -24.57 15.57 29.20
N PRO A 52 -24.47 16.91 29.33
CA PRO A 52 -24.90 17.62 30.54
C PRO A 52 -26.38 17.46 30.91
N ASP A 53 -27.23 17.02 29.97
CA ASP A 53 -28.65 16.79 30.17
C ASP A 53 -28.98 15.40 30.76
N GLY A 54 -27.97 14.57 31.02
CA GLY A 54 -28.13 13.22 31.56
C GLY A 54 -28.45 12.16 30.51
N SER A 55 -28.32 12.47 29.22
CA SER A 55 -28.31 11.49 28.14
C SER A 55 -26.88 11.06 27.77
N PHE A 56 -26.70 9.91 27.13
CA PHE A 56 -25.43 9.43 26.60
C PHE A 56 -25.30 9.66 25.10
N GLY A 57 -26.41 9.62 24.36
CA GLY A 57 -26.46 9.67 22.89
C GLY A 57 -25.91 8.41 22.22
N PRO A 58 -26.39 7.19 22.54
CA PRO A 58 -25.79 5.95 22.00
C PRO A 58 -25.80 5.87 20.47
N GLY A 59 -26.78 6.50 19.81
CA GLY A 59 -26.91 6.55 18.36
C GLY A 59 -26.15 7.69 17.68
N ASP A 60 -25.59 8.65 18.43
CA ASP A 60 -24.94 9.81 17.84
C ASP A 60 -23.59 9.41 17.23
N PRO A 61 -23.17 10.04 16.11
CA PRO A 61 -21.89 9.76 15.48
C PRO A 61 -20.73 10.22 16.37
N VAL A 62 -19.62 9.47 16.31
CA VAL A 62 -18.33 9.88 16.89
C VAL A 62 -17.49 10.58 15.83
N SER A 63 -16.89 11.72 16.16
CA SER A 63 -15.98 12.41 15.24
C SER A 63 -14.59 11.76 15.18
N ALA A 64 -13.85 11.99 14.10
CA ALA A 64 -12.45 11.57 13.99
C ALA A 64 -11.60 12.11 15.15
N ALA A 65 -11.80 13.38 15.52
CA ALA A 65 -11.15 14.03 16.66
C ALA A 65 -11.36 13.28 17.97
N GLN A 66 -12.62 12.92 18.26
CA GLN A 66 -12.99 12.19 19.47
C GLN A 66 -12.37 10.80 19.47
N PHE A 67 -12.57 10.03 18.40
CA PHE A 67 -12.14 8.64 18.31
C PHE A 67 -10.60 8.51 18.43
N VAL A 68 -9.85 9.32 17.68
CA VAL A 68 -8.38 9.30 17.72
C VAL A 68 -7.86 9.74 19.08
N SER A 69 -8.45 10.77 19.69
CA SER A 69 -8.02 11.25 21.02
C SER A 69 -8.28 10.23 22.13
N ILE A 70 -9.39 9.50 22.06
CA ILE A 70 -9.67 8.39 22.98
C ILE A 70 -8.64 7.27 22.76
N THR A 71 -8.41 6.87 21.52
CA THR A 71 -7.42 5.83 21.17
C THR A 71 -6.01 6.20 21.63
N ALA A 72 -5.60 7.46 21.45
CA ALA A 72 -4.31 7.98 21.89
C ALA A 72 -4.15 7.88 23.42
N ARG A 73 -5.18 8.24 24.18
CA ARG A 73 -5.18 8.07 25.65
C ARG A 73 -5.06 6.60 26.05
N CYS A 74 -5.81 5.71 25.40
CA CYS A 74 -5.76 4.27 25.65
C CYS A 74 -4.37 3.66 25.38
N ALA A 75 -3.71 4.07 24.29
CA ALA A 75 -2.38 3.57 23.92
C ALA A 75 -1.22 4.26 24.68
N GLY A 76 -1.50 5.27 25.50
CA GLY A 76 -0.48 6.08 26.15
C GLY A 76 0.34 6.94 25.18
N LEU A 77 -0.23 7.28 24.02
CA LEU A 77 0.43 8.10 23.00
C LEU A 77 0.45 9.56 23.45
N THR A 78 1.65 10.14 23.55
CA THR A 78 1.83 11.55 23.92
C THR A 78 1.47 12.47 22.75
N PRO A 79 0.53 13.42 22.93
CA PRO A 79 0.25 14.42 21.91
C PRO A 79 1.48 15.27 21.56
N VAL A 80 1.64 15.61 20.29
CA VAL A 80 2.65 16.58 19.85
C VAL A 80 2.08 18.01 19.90
N PRO A 81 2.90 19.07 19.74
CA PRO A 81 2.39 20.44 19.72
C PRO A 81 1.30 20.66 18.68
N ASP A 82 0.31 21.48 19.02
CA ASP A 82 -0.78 21.88 18.12
C ASP A 82 -0.24 22.62 16.89
N GLN A 83 -0.79 22.28 15.72
CA GLN A 83 -0.41 22.84 14.41
C GLN A 83 -1.59 23.46 13.68
N THR A 84 -2.83 23.27 14.15
CA THR A 84 -4.05 23.64 13.42
C THR A 84 -4.98 24.56 14.23
N GLY A 85 -4.75 24.71 15.54
CA GLY A 85 -5.65 25.42 16.45
C GLY A 85 -6.83 24.57 16.94
N HIS A 86 -6.94 23.32 16.47
CA HIS A 86 -7.97 22.38 16.90
C HIS A 86 -7.54 21.63 18.16
N TRP A 87 -8.44 21.46 19.14
CA TRP A 87 -8.13 20.84 20.44
C TRP A 87 -7.51 19.44 20.34
N ALA A 88 -7.89 18.67 19.32
CA ALA A 88 -7.39 17.32 19.07
C ALA A 88 -6.10 17.27 18.22
N SER A 89 -5.60 18.41 17.72
CA SER A 89 -4.52 18.45 16.71
C SER A 89 -3.27 17.69 17.14
N GLY A 90 -2.86 17.85 18.39
CA GLY A 90 -1.66 17.17 18.90
C GLY A 90 -1.78 15.66 18.93
N ALA A 91 -2.97 15.13 19.28
CA ALA A 91 -3.21 13.69 19.34
C ALA A 91 -3.32 13.10 17.93
N LEU A 92 -4.00 13.79 17.02
CA LEU A 92 -4.13 13.36 15.62
C LEU A 92 -2.78 13.35 14.93
N GLN A 93 -2.00 14.41 15.07
CA GLN A 93 -0.67 14.47 14.47
C GLN A 93 0.26 13.38 15.02
N ALA A 94 0.17 13.06 16.31
CA ALA A 94 0.92 11.96 16.91
C ALA A 94 0.47 10.60 16.34
N ALA A 95 -0.85 10.38 16.20
CA ALA A 95 -1.41 9.14 15.66
C ALA A 95 -1.06 8.95 14.16
N LEU A 96 -1.05 10.04 13.38
CA LEU A 96 -0.55 10.05 12.02
C LEU A 96 0.94 9.66 11.96
N GLN A 97 1.78 10.24 12.84
CA GLN A 97 3.21 9.89 12.94
C GLN A 97 3.44 8.44 13.40
N ALA A 98 2.53 7.89 14.22
CA ALA A 98 2.54 6.50 14.63
C ALA A 98 1.98 5.54 13.56
N GLY A 99 1.57 6.05 12.41
CA GLY A 99 1.06 5.25 11.30
C GLY A 99 -0.32 4.64 11.57
N TRP A 100 -1.13 5.19 12.49
CA TRP A 100 -2.45 4.63 12.80
C TRP A 100 -3.47 4.89 11.68
N TYR A 101 -3.25 5.94 10.90
CA TYR A 101 -4.01 6.31 9.72
C TYR A 101 -3.12 7.10 8.75
N ASP A 102 -3.60 7.30 7.53
CA ASP A 102 -2.91 7.99 6.44
C ASP A 102 -3.42 9.43 6.30
N TRP A 103 -2.58 10.32 5.79
CA TRP A 103 -2.87 11.76 5.78
C TRP A 103 -4.16 12.12 5.02
N ASP A 104 -4.53 11.37 3.98
CA ASP A 104 -5.71 11.63 3.16
C ASP A 104 -7.01 11.17 3.83
N GLU A 105 -6.90 10.27 4.81
CA GLU A 105 -8.04 9.78 5.59
C GLU A 105 -8.51 10.83 6.61
N ILE A 106 -7.56 11.52 7.27
CA ILE A 106 -7.82 12.66 8.15
C ILE A 106 -6.73 13.74 7.93
N PRO A 107 -6.93 14.65 6.96
CA PRO A 107 -5.97 15.69 6.63
C PRO A 107 -5.59 16.55 7.85
N PRO A 108 -4.29 16.85 8.07
CA PRO A 108 -3.83 17.62 9.23
C PRO A 108 -4.08 19.13 9.06
N THR A 109 -5.24 19.51 8.53
CA THR A 109 -5.70 20.90 8.37
C THR A 109 -6.68 21.31 9.46
N GLY A 110 -7.21 20.35 10.23
CA GLY A 110 -8.24 20.59 11.25
C GLY A 110 -9.67 20.65 10.69
N GLU A 111 -9.86 20.96 9.40
CA GLU A 111 -11.18 21.16 8.78
C GLU A 111 -12.08 19.91 8.77
N THR A 112 -11.47 18.72 8.89
CA THR A 112 -12.16 17.43 8.79
C THR A 112 -12.24 16.71 10.13
N PHE A 113 -11.63 17.25 11.19
CA PHE A 113 -11.46 16.56 12.47
C PHE A 113 -12.81 16.28 13.17
N ASP A 114 -13.78 17.19 13.05
CA ASP A 114 -15.11 17.03 13.65
C ASP A 114 -16.09 16.25 12.76
N ARG A 115 -15.66 15.77 11.59
CA ARG A 115 -16.52 14.92 10.76
C ARG A 115 -16.70 13.54 11.42
N PRO A 116 -17.88 12.91 11.26
CA PRO A 116 -18.09 11.53 11.69
C PRO A 116 -17.03 10.59 11.09
N ILE A 117 -16.43 9.76 11.94
CA ILE A 117 -15.41 8.80 11.49
C ILE A 117 -16.08 7.60 10.79
N PRO A 118 -15.64 7.21 9.58
CA PRO A 118 -16.09 5.97 8.94
C PRO A 118 -15.67 4.75 9.75
N ARG A 119 -16.51 3.72 9.79
CA ARG A 119 -16.25 2.48 10.54
C ARG A 119 -14.94 1.79 10.14
N GLN A 120 -14.65 1.72 8.85
CA GLN A 120 -13.39 1.13 8.36
C GLN A 120 -12.14 1.85 8.90
N LEU A 121 -12.19 3.17 8.97
CA LEU A 121 -11.08 4.01 9.45
C LEU A 121 -10.94 3.90 10.97
N ALA A 122 -12.05 3.94 11.70
CA ALA A 122 -12.04 3.75 13.16
C ALA A 122 -11.42 2.41 13.56
N VAL A 123 -11.77 1.33 12.86
CA VAL A 123 -11.21 0.00 13.11
C VAL A 123 -9.71 -0.05 12.79
N LYS A 124 -9.27 0.54 11.66
CA LYS A 124 -7.84 0.67 11.33
C LYS A 124 -7.05 1.34 12.45
N ILE A 125 -7.51 2.51 12.90
CA ILE A 125 -6.86 3.28 13.96
C ILE A 125 -6.79 2.49 15.26
N LEU A 126 -7.92 1.91 15.68
CA LEU A 126 -8.01 1.14 16.92
C LEU A 126 -7.10 -0.08 16.92
N MET A 127 -7.13 -0.86 15.85
CA MET A 127 -6.34 -2.08 15.72
C MET A 127 -4.85 -1.78 15.64
N ARG A 128 -4.44 -0.78 14.83
CA ARG A 128 -3.03 -0.36 14.77
C ARG A 128 -2.52 0.19 16.11
N ALA A 129 -3.38 0.86 16.88
CA ALA A 129 -2.99 1.45 18.16
C ALA A 129 -2.91 0.44 19.31
N LEU A 130 -3.92 -0.41 19.46
CA LEU A 130 -4.09 -1.25 20.66
C LEU A 130 -3.73 -2.71 20.43
N LEU A 131 -3.83 -3.20 19.19
CA LEU A 131 -3.66 -4.60 18.84
C LEU A 131 -2.82 -4.78 17.55
N PRO A 132 -1.67 -4.10 17.39
CA PRO A 132 -0.89 -4.10 16.14
C PRO A 132 -0.35 -5.48 15.75
N GLN A 133 -0.42 -6.45 16.66
CA GLN A 133 0.08 -7.82 16.46
C GLN A 133 -1.02 -8.80 16.01
N VAL A 134 -2.29 -8.43 16.15
CA VAL A 134 -3.40 -9.30 15.74
C VAL A 134 -3.43 -9.35 14.22
N ARG A 135 -3.66 -10.56 13.68
CA ARG A 135 -3.82 -10.81 12.25
C ARG A 135 -5.11 -11.57 12.00
N GLY A 136 -5.65 -11.43 10.80
CA GLY A 136 -6.82 -12.19 10.35
C GLY A 136 -6.52 -12.83 9.00
N ASP A 137 -6.86 -14.11 8.87
CA ASP A 137 -6.76 -14.80 7.58
C ASP A 137 -7.79 -14.23 6.60
N TYR A 138 -7.33 -13.79 5.43
CA TYR A 138 -8.22 -13.15 4.46
C TYR A 138 -9.37 -14.06 4.03
N VAL A 139 -9.08 -15.31 3.68
CA VAL A 139 -10.09 -16.23 3.12
C VAL A 139 -11.16 -16.57 4.15
N THR A 140 -10.75 -16.76 5.40
CA THR A 140 -11.64 -17.13 6.51
C THR A 140 -12.44 -15.93 6.99
N GLU A 141 -11.80 -14.79 7.20
CA GLU A 141 -12.43 -13.62 7.82
C GLU A 141 -13.29 -12.82 6.83
N SER A 142 -12.88 -12.69 5.55
CA SER A 142 -13.68 -11.96 4.55
C SER A 142 -15.04 -12.60 4.31
N ARG A 143 -15.15 -13.93 4.38
CA ARG A 143 -16.42 -14.68 4.25
C ARG A 143 -17.41 -14.40 5.37
N LYS A 144 -16.95 -13.86 6.50
CA LYS A 144 -17.82 -13.45 7.63
C LYS A 144 -18.46 -12.08 7.38
N ILE A 145 -17.99 -11.34 6.37
CA ILE A 145 -18.37 -9.96 6.09
C ILE A 145 -19.18 -9.93 4.79
N ARG A 146 -20.50 -9.79 4.91
CA ARG A 146 -21.41 -9.87 3.75
C ARG A 146 -21.16 -8.79 2.71
N ASP A 147 -20.81 -7.59 3.14
CA ASP A 147 -20.53 -6.40 2.32
C ASP A 147 -19.03 -6.14 2.19
N PHE A 148 -18.20 -7.19 2.25
CA PHE A 148 -16.73 -7.08 2.17
C PHE A 148 -16.26 -6.30 0.93
N SER A 149 -16.95 -6.45 -0.20
CA SER A 149 -16.64 -5.74 -1.45
C SER A 149 -16.78 -4.22 -1.36
N GLN A 150 -17.43 -3.68 -0.32
CA GLN A 150 -17.54 -2.22 -0.09
C GLN A 150 -16.39 -1.67 0.76
N LEU A 151 -15.57 -2.53 1.34
CA LEU A 151 -14.40 -2.13 2.12
C LEU A 151 -13.28 -1.72 1.15
N ASP A 152 -12.57 -0.62 1.41
CA ASP A 152 -11.40 -0.28 0.57
C ASP A 152 -10.23 -1.18 0.94
N GLY A 153 -9.41 -1.55 -0.04
CA GLY A 153 -8.31 -2.50 0.11
C GLY A 153 -7.30 -2.15 1.21
N ARG A 154 -7.11 -0.85 1.50
CA ARG A 154 -6.26 -0.35 2.59
C ARG A 154 -6.80 -0.59 4.00
N TYR A 155 -8.04 -1.03 4.16
CA TYR A 155 -8.64 -1.37 5.45
C TYR A 155 -8.78 -2.88 5.67
N TYR A 156 -8.40 -3.72 4.70
CA TYR A 156 -8.63 -5.17 4.76
C TYR A 156 -7.96 -5.78 5.98
N GLU A 157 -6.66 -5.56 6.15
CA GLU A 157 -5.91 -6.16 7.26
C GLU A 157 -6.49 -5.83 8.65
N PRO A 158 -6.64 -4.55 9.05
CA PRO A 158 -7.14 -4.25 10.38
C PRO A 158 -8.58 -4.73 10.60
N VAL A 159 -9.44 -4.68 9.57
CA VAL A 159 -10.82 -5.17 9.69
C VAL A 159 -10.85 -6.69 9.83
N LEU A 160 -10.12 -7.43 8.99
CA LEU A 160 -10.03 -8.89 9.08
C LEU A 160 -9.42 -9.34 10.42
N ALA A 161 -8.39 -8.64 10.90
CA ALA A 161 -7.81 -8.86 12.23
C ALA A 161 -8.82 -8.64 13.35
N ALA A 162 -9.66 -7.61 13.26
CA ALA A 162 -10.71 -7.36 14.24
C ALA A 162 -11.81 -8.43 14.23
N TYR A 163 -12.15 -9.01 13.06
CA TYR A 163 -13.05 -10.17 12.97
C TYR A 163 -12.41 -11.43 13.56
N ALA A 164 -11.13 -11.68 13.28
CA ALA A 164 -10.39 -12.82 13.83
C ALA A 164 -10.31 -12.78 15.36
N ALA A 165 -10.10 -11.58 15.93
CA ALA A 165 -10.07 -11.38 17.38
C ALA A 165 -11.45 -11.34 18.06
N GLY A 166 -12.55 -11.45 17.31
CA GLY A 166 -13.91 -11.33 17.87
C GLY A 166 -14.25 -9.93 18.39
N ILE A 167 -13.53 -8.91 17.90
CA ILE A 167 -13.84 -7.50 18.17
C ILE A 167 -15.04 -7.08 17.32
N LEU A 168 -15.13 -7.60 16.08
CA LEU A 168 -16.21 -7.36 15.14
C LEU A 168 -16.95 -8.65 14.77
N HIS A 169 -18.26 -8.53 14.55
CA HIS A 169 -19.11 -9.60 14.03
C HIS A 169 -20.09 -9.13 12.93
N GLY A 170 -20.12 -7.83 12.61
CA GLY A 170 -21.13 -7.23 11.74
C GLY A 170 -22.47 -7.04 12.43
N ASP A 171 -23.44 -6.50 11.70
CA ASP A 171 -24.83 -6.37 12.15
C ASP A 171 -25.59 -7.70 12.09
N SER A 172 -26.87 -7.70 12.48
CA SER A 172 -27.73 -8.89 12.45
C SER A 172 -27.92 -9.53 11.06
N THR A 173 -27.54 -8.83 9.99
CA THR A 173 -27.61 -9.29 8.60
C THR A 173 -26.24 -9.69 8.03
N GLY A 174 -25.19 -9.61 8.86
CA GLY A 174 -23.81 -9.93 8.51
C GLY A 174 -23.04 -8.79 7.85
N ASN A 175 -23.57 -7.56 7.81
CA ASN A 175 -22.88 -6.42 7.18
C ASN A 175 -21.95 -5.72 8.18
N PHE A 176 -20.77 -5.31 7.71
CA PHE A 176 -19.87 -4.43 8.44
C PHE A 176 -20.23 -2.95 8.27
N SER A 177 -20.79 -2.55 7.12
CA SER A 177 -21.11 -1.18 6.73
C SER A 177 -19.88 -0.24 6.74
N PRO A 178 -18.84 -0.51 5.94
CA PRO A 178 -17.52 0.12 6.07
C PRO A 178 -17.51 1.66 5.97
N LYS A 179 -18.41 2.23 5.14
CA LYS A 179 -18.49 3.67 4.88
C LYS A 179 -19.38 4.44 5.86
N ASN A 180 -20.21 3.74 6.63
CA ASN A 180 -21.11 4.39 7.56
C ASN A 180 -20.32 5.00 8.72
N SER A 181 -20.87 6.06 9.32
CA SER A 181 -20.31 6.65 10.54
C SER A 181 -20.41 5.67 11.70
N LEU A 182 -19.38 5.64 12.55
CA LEU A 182 -19.39 4.90 13.80
C LEU A 182 -20.23 5.65 14.85
N SER A 183 -21.20 4.96 15.47
CA SER A 183 -21.98 5.52 16.59
C SER A 183 -21.23 5.43 17.92
N ARG A 184 -21.64 6.22 18.92
CA ARG A 184 -21.07 6.21 20.27
C ARG A 184 -21.20 4.86 20.96
N ALA A 185 -22.34 4.17 20.84
CA ALA A 185 -22.53 2.83 21.39
C ALA A 185 -21.57 1.80 20.77
N GLU A 186 -21.39 1.86 19.45
CA GLU A 186 -20.44 0.98 18.76
C GLU A 186 -19.00 1.29 19.14
N ALA A 187 -18.64 2.56 19.28
CA ALA A 187 -17.32 2.96 19.76
C ALA A 187 -17.02 2.41 21.17
N CYS A 188 -17.99 2.47 22.10
CA CYS A 188 -17.85 1.88 23.43
C CYS A 188 -17.53 0.38 23.36
N ILE A 189 -18.25 -0.36 22.51
CA ILE A 189 -18.06 -1.81 22.36
C ILE A 189 -16.71 -2.13 21.73
N LEU A 190 -16.28 -1.35 20.73
CA LEU A 190 -14.96 -1.48 20.13
C LEU A 190 -13.85 -1.27 21.17
N PHE A 191 -13.90 -0.19 21.95
CA PHE A 191 -12.91 0.09 22.99
C PHE A 191 -12.93 -0.95 24.10
N GLN A 192 -14.10 -1.33 24.61
CA GLN A 192 -14.23 -2.37 25.63
C GLN A 192 -13.55 -3.67 25.19
N LYS A 193 -13.88 -4.17 24.00
CA LYS A 193 -13.31 -5.42 23.47
C LYS A 193 -11.81 -5.30 23.21
N ALA A 194 -11.35 -4.21 22.59
CA ALA A 194 -9.93 -4.01 22.30
C ALA A 194 -9.08 -3.87 23.57
N LEU A 195 -9.56 -3.13 24.57
CA LEU A 195 -8.87 -2.95 25.86
C LEU A 195 -8.86 -4.23 26.69
N ALA A 196 -9.95 -5.00 26.68
CA ALA A 196 -9.98 -6.31 27.34
C ALA A 196 -8.89 -7.24 26.76
N LEU A 197 -8.75 -7.29 25.44
CA LEU A 197 -7.73 -8.09 24.76
C LEU A 197 -6.31 -7.55 24.96
N ALA A 198 -6.13 -6.23 24.97
CA ALA A 198 -4.83 -5.61 25.22
C ALA A 198 -4.37 -5.74 26.68
N GLY A 199 -5.30 -5.89 27.63
CA GLY A 199 -5.04 -6.04 29.07
C GLY A 199 -4.88 -7.48 29.56
N THR A 200 -5.42 -8.47 28.85
CA THR A 200 -5.02 -9.86 29.03
C THR A 200 -3.59 -10.04 28.50
N GLU A 201 -2.72 -10.78 29.20
CA GLU A 201 -1.56 -11.36 28.52
C GLU A 201 -2.14 -12.08 27.30
N GLY A 202 -1.92 -11.51 26.11
CA GLY A 202 -2.41 -12.09 24.86
C GLY A 202 -1.96 -13.55 24.79
N PRO A 203 -2.63 -14.41 23.99
CA PRO A 203 -2.18 -15.78 23.82
C PRO A 203 -0.67 -15.77 23.65
N ALA A 204 0.01 -16.52 24.54
CA ALA A 204 1.45 -16.58 24.57
C ALA A 204 1.93 -16.73 23.14
N VAL A 205 2.76 -15.78 22.72
CA VAL A 205 3.57 -15.86 21.51
C VAL A 205 4.04 -17.32 21.44
N GLN A 206 3.53 -18.09 20.48
CA GLN A 206 4.39 -19.12 19.94
C GLN A 206 5.60 -18.30 19.51
N PRO A 207 6.80 -18.53 20.10
CA PRO A 207 7.99 -17.88 19.56
C PRO A 207 7.88 -18.12 18.07
N ASP A 208 7.99 -17.05 17.27
CA ASP A 208 8.20 -17.21 15.84
C ASP A 208 9.13 -18.41 15.74
N VAL A 209 8.61 -19.53 15.20
CA VAL A 209 9.50 -20.58 14.73
C VAL A 209 10.45 -19.77 13.88
N PRO A 210 11.75 -19.68 14.21
CA PRO A 210 12.64 -18.79 13.49
C PRO A 210 12.41 -19.10 12.03
N GLN A 211 11.68 -18.22 11.34
CA GLN A 211 11.51 -18.39 9.91
C GLN A 211 12.94 -18.17 9.48
N GLU A 212 13.57 -19.25 9.04
CA GLU A 212 14.89 -19.24 8.46
C GLU A 212 14.92 -17.98 7.59
N VAL A 213 15.74 -16.99 7.96
CA VAL A 213 15.80 -15.74 7.21
C VAL A 213 16.07 -16.17 5.78
N PRO A 214 15.09 -16.05 4.85
CA PRO A 214 15.24 -16.65 3.56
C PRO A 214 16.48 -16.03 2.94
N GLN A 215 17.41 -16.86 2.45
CA GLN A 215 18.57 -16.32 1.75
C GLN A 215 18.08 -15.58 0.50
N PRO A 216 18.76 -14.52 0.05
CA PRO A 216 18.47 -13.90 -1.24
C PRO A 216 18.32 -14.95 -2.34
N ALA A 217 17.29 -14.81 -3.17
CA ALA A 217 17.09 -15.74 -4.27
C ALA A 217 18.31 -15.70 -5.20
N VAL A 218 18.90 -16.87 -5.47
CA VAL A 218 20.02 -16.98 -6.41
C VAL A 218 19.51 -16.59 -7.80
N THR A 219 19.99 -15.46 -8.30
CA THR A 219 19.50 -14.85 -9.54
C THR A 219 20.67 -14.49 -10.44
N VAL A 220 20.51 -14.72 -11.74
CA VAL A 220 21.50 -14.30 -12.72
C VAL A 220 21.42 -12.80 -12.93
N GLN A 221 22.59 -12.19 -13.12
CA GLN A 221 22.75 -10.74 -13.27
C GLN A 221 22.89 -10.34 -14.74
N GLY A 222 22.92 -9.03 -14.98
CA GLY A 222 23.22 -8.45 -16.29
C GLY A 222 21.99 -8.12 -17.12
N GLY A 223 22.28 -7.67 -18.32
CA GLY A 223 21.32 -7.12 -19.28
C GLY A 223 20.70 -8.14 -20.22
N VAL A 224 20.16 -7.63 -21.32
CA VAL A 224 19.47 -8.41 -22.35
C VAL A 224 20.44 -9.37 -23.05
N SER A 225 21.68 -8.98 -23.29
CA SER A 225 22.70 -9.79 -23.96
C SER A 225 23.08 -11.04 -23.17
N ALA A 226 22.98 -11.00 -21.83
CA ALA A 226 23.27 -12.13 -20.95
C ALA A 226 22.07 -13.06 -20.76
N ASN A 227 20.85 -12.51 -20.80
CA ASN A 227 19.63 -13.18 -20.36
C ASN A 227 18.65 -13.50 -21.49
N GLY A 228 18.72 -12.81 -22.63
CA GLY A 228 17.83 -13.04 -23.77
C GLY A 228 16.36 -12.74 -23.43
N TRP A 229 15.46 -13.56 -23.96
CA TRP A 229 14.02 -13.41 -23.69
C TRP A 229 13.69 -13.74 -22.23
N LEU A 230 12.90 -12.87 -21.60
CA LEU A 230 12.32 -13.17 -20.30
C LEU A 230 11.08 -14.04 -20.45
N GLN A 231 10.80 -14.84 -19.42
CA GLN A 231 9.60 -15.67 -19.29
C GLN A 231 9.21 -15.76 -17.81
N VAL A 232 7.94 -16.05 -17.54
CA VAL A 232 7.45 -16.24 -16.16
C VAL A 232 7.29 -17.73 -15.88
N THR A 233 8.06 -18.25 -14.93
CA THR A 233 8.03 -19.67 -14.52
C THR A 233 7.63 -19.77 -13.05
N GLY A 234 6.43 -20.30 -12.80
CA GLY A 234 5.80 -20.21 -11.48
C GLY A 234 5.64 -18.75 -11.09
N THR A 235 6.17 -18.36 -9.93
CA THR A 235 6.17 -16.97 -9.46
C THR A 235 7.39 -16.16 -9.90
N GLN A 236 8.39 -16.78 -10.54
CA GLN A 236 9.66 -16.13 -10.84
C GLN A 236 9.71 -15.60 -12.26
N LEU A 237 10.32 -14.42 -12.40
CA LEU A 237 10.85 -13.96 -13.68
C LEU A 237 12.13 -14.72 -13.98
N CYS A 238 12.20 -15.34 -15.14
CA CYS A 238 13.34 -16.13 -15.60
C CYS A 238 13.85 -15.64 -16.95
N ASN A 239 15.12 -15.92 -17.23
CA ASN A 239 15.73 -15.71 -18.53
C ASN A 239 15.34 -16.81 -19.53
N GLU A 240 15.89 -16.75 -20.76
CA GLU A 240 15.52 -17.68 -21.84
C GLU A 240 15.91 -19.15 -21.57
N ARG A 241 16.80 -19.36 -20.60
CA ARG A 241 17.27 -20.68 -20.14
C ARG A 241 16.49 -21.19 -18.93
N GLY A 242 15.54 -20.41 -18.41
CA GLY A 242 14.74 -20.75 -17.22
C GLY A 242 15.41 -20.40 -15.89
N GLU A 243 16.51 -19.66 -15.91
CA GLU A 243 17.23 -19.24 -14.71
C GLU A 243 16.57 -17.98 -14.12
N PRO A 244 16.31 -17.90 -12.79
CA PRO A 244 15.70 -16.72 -12.18
C PRO A 244 16.52 -15.44 -12.38
N VAL A 245 15.84 -14.34 -12.70
CA VAL A 245 16.42 -13.00 -12.93
C VAL A 245 15.75 -11.99 -12.00
N VAL A 246 16.53 -11.06 -11.47
CA VAL A 246 16.00 -9.85 -10.83
C VAL A 246 16.42 -8.63 -11.62
N LEU A 247 15.42 -7.87 -12.08
CA LEU A 247 15.60 -6.60 -12.73
C LEU A 247 15.56 -5.48 -11.69
N ARG A 248 16.51 -4.55 -11.76
CA ARG A 248 16.69 -3.43 -10.83
C ARG A 248 16.95 -2.17 -11.63
N GLY A 249 16.18 -1.12 -11.36
CA GLY A 249 16.21 0.05 -12.24
C GLY A 249 15.59 1.32 -11.70
N MET A 250 15.63 2.32 -12.56
CA MET A 250 14.93 3.59 -12.36
C MET A 250 13.71 3.66 -13.27
N SER A 251 12.62 4.23 -12.74
CA SER A 251 11.57 4.83 -13.55
C SER A 251 11.93 6.26 -13.89
N SER A 252 11.64 6.69 -15.12
CA SER A 252 11.49 8.11 -15.40
C SER A 252 10.36 8.67 -14.52
N HIS A 253 10.41 9.97 -14.23
CA HIS A 253 9.15 10.69 -13.96
C HIS A 253 8.36 10.80 -15.28
N GLY A 254 7.15 11.35 -15.26
CA GLY A 254 6.36 11.61 -16.47
C GLY A 254 7.15 12.25 -17.61
N LEU A 255 7.16 11.58 -18.77
CA LEU A 255 7.92 11.97 -19.98
C LEU A 255 7.53 13.35 -20.56
N GLN A 256 6.32 13.81 -20.27
CA GLN A 256 5.84 15.14 -20.62
C GLN A 256 6.56 16.25 -19.84
N TRP A 257 6.99 15.98 -18.61
CA TRP A 257 7.64 16.96 -17.73
C TRP A 257 9.15 16.80 -17.64
N TYR A 258 9.64 15.56 -17.55
CA TYR A 258 11.05 15.24 -17.28
C TYR A 258 11.68 14.31 -18.32
N GLY A 259 11.11 14.28 -19.53
CA GLY A 259 11.57 13.41 -20.62
C GLY A 259 13.04 13.59 -21.02
N GLN A 260 13.68 14.72 -20.69
CA GLN A 260 15.12 14.91 -20.86
C GLN A 260 15.98 13.89 -20.09
N PHE A 261 15.45 13.32 -19.00
CA PHE A 261 16.12 12.28 -18.20
C PHE A 261 15.81 10.85 -18.66
N ALA A 262 15.00 10.68 -19.70
CA ALA A 262 14.72 9.39 -20.35
C ALA A 262 15.45 9.25 -21.71
N GLY A 263 16.53 10.01 -21.92
CA GLY A 263 17.36 9.96 -23.12
C GLY A 263 18.57 9.02 -22.99
N ALA A 264 19.33 8.87 -24.08
CA ALA A 264 20.46 7.95 -24.16
C ALA A 264 21.52 8.15 -23.07
N GLN A 265 21.94 9.39 -22.78
CA GLN A 265 22.97 9.66 -21.76
C GLN A 265 22.46 9.42 -20.32
N PRO A 266 21.29 9.92 -19.90
CA PRO A 266 20.70 9.57 -18.60
C PRO A 266 20.52 8.07 -18.36
N ILE A 267 19.99 7.34 -19.35
CA ILE A 267 19.81 5.88 -19.26
C ILE A 267 21.17 5.19 -19.14
N ARG A 268 22.16 5.60 -19.96
CA ARG A 268 23.54 5.13 -19.85
C ARG A 268 24.12 5.39 -18.45
N ASN A 269 23.84 6.55 -17.86
CA ASN A 269 24.28 6.84 -16.50
C ASN A 269 23.70 5.83 -15.51
N THR A 270 22.41 5.47 -15.61
CA THR A 270 21.85 4.43 -14.73
C THR A 270 22.48 3.05 -14.96
N ALA A 271 22.76 2.68 -16.22
CA ALA A 271 23.44 1.44 -16.58
C ALA A 271 24.87 1.37 -16.04
N ASP A 272 25.61 2.49 -16.09
CA ASP A 272 26.99 2.60 -15.59
C ASP A 272 27.06 2.40 -14.06
N PHE A 273 25.96 2.63 -13.33
CA PHE A 273 25.83 2.30 -11.90
C PHE A 273 25.31 0.86 -11.65
N GLY A 274 25.07 0.10 -12.71
CA GLY A 274 24.71 -1.32 -12.69
C GLY A 274 23.22 -1.63 -12.78
N ALA A 275 22.37 -0.65 -13.10
CA ALA A 275 20.97 -0.94 -13.38
C ALA A 275 20.86 -1.81 -14.66
N ASN A 276 19.94 -2.78 -14.66
CA ASN A 276 19.60 -3.59 -15.82
C ASN A 276 18.16 -3.38 -16.30
N LEU A 277 17.46 -2.41 -15.70
CA LEU A 277 16.08 -2.04 -16.02
C LEU A 277 15.91 -0.53 -16.10
N PHE A 278 15.13 -0.08 -17.07
CA PHE A 278 14.59 1.27 -17.12
C PHE A 278 13.06 1.23 -17.28
N ARG A 279 12.33 2.12 -16.63
CA ARG A 279 10.87 2.23 -16.83
C ARG A 279 10.54 3.59 -17.44
N ALA A 280 9.84 3.57 -18.58
CA ALA A 280 9.42 4.76 -19.31
C ALA A 280 7.96 5.11 -18.98
N ALA A 281 7.77 5.94 -17.94
CA ALA A 281 6.46 6.32 -17.42
C ALA A 281 5.76 7.34 -18.34
N MET A 282 4.97 6.84 -19.29
CA MET A 282 4.21 7.65 -20.23
C MET A 282 2.81 7.92 -19.68
N TYR A 283 2.65 9.04 -18.97
CA TYR A 283 1.34 9.49 -18.47
C TYR A 283 0.33 9.53 -19.61
N THR A 284 -0.89 9.10 -19.31
CA THR A 284 -2.02 9.14 -20.23
C THR A 284 -2.74 10.47 -20.12
N GLY A 285 -3.10 10.85 -18.89
CA GLY A 285 -3.62 12.15 -18.49
C GLY A 285 -2.52 13.20 -18.23
N GLU A 286 -2.87 14.29 -17.53
CA GLU A 286 -1.92 15.28 -16.98
C GLU A 286 -0.92 15.88 -17.99
N GLY A 287 -1.38 16.19 -19.20
CA GLY A 287 -0.53 16.70 -20.27
C GLY A 287 0.28 15.62 -21.00
N GLY A 288 0.02 14.35 -20.71
CA GLY A 288 0.63 13.18 -21.33
C GLY A 288 -0.03 12.78 -22.66
N TYR A 289 -0.21 11.48 -22.87
CA TYR A 289 -0.57 10.87 -24.15
C TYR A 289 -1.81 11.52 -24.79
N PHE A 290 -2.88 11.78 -24.03
CA PHE A 290 -4.09 12.37 -24.62
C PHE A 290 -3.92 13.84 -25.06
N SER A 291 -2.87 14.52 -24.60
CA SER A 291 -2.56 15.89 -25.04
C SER A 291 -1.71 15.93 -26.29
N ASP A 292 -0.79 14.97 -26.45
CA ASP A 292 0.08 14.84 -27.63
C ASP A 292 0.39 13.36 -27.91
N PRO A 293 -0.53 12.61 -28.55
CA PRO A 293 -0.37 11.16 -28.72
C PRO A 293 0.88 10.78 -29.52
N ALA A 294 1.14 11.52 -30.61
CA ALA A 294 2.28 11.24 -31.49
C ALA A 294 3.61 11.59 -30.82
N GLY A 295 3.70 12.74 -30.14
CA GLY A 295 4.90 13.14 -29.43
C GLY A 295 5.20 12.28 -28.22
N MET A 296 4.19 11.87 -27.44
CA MET A 296 4.39 10.96 -26.31
C MET A 296 4.82 9.56 -26.77
N GLU A 297 4.19 9.02 -27.81
CA GLU A 297 4.61 7.73 -28.40
C GLU A 297 6.07 7.80 -28.90
N GLN A 298 6.46 8.91 -29.53
CA GLN A 298 7.85 9.12 -29.97
C GLN A 298 8.82 9.19 -28.78
N LYS A 299 8.48 9.92 -27.71
CA LYS A 299 9.31 10.01 -26.50
C LYS A 299 9.46 8.65 -25.82
N ALA A 300 8.37 7.90 -25.69
CA ALA A 300 8.38 6.56 -25.10
C ALA A 300 9.23 5.60 -25.95
N ALA A 301 9.06 5.61 -27.27
CA ALA A 301 9.90 4.82 -28.19
C ALA A 301 11.38 5.19 -28.10
N ALA A 302 11.71 6.48 -27.98
CA ALA A 302 13.09 6.93 -27.82
C ALA A 302 13.73 6.44 -26.51
N ALA A 303 12.97 6.42 -25.41
CA ALA A 303 13.43 5.86 -24.13
C ALA A 303 13.64 4.34 -24.21
N VAL A 304 12.71 3.61 -24.86
CA VAL A 304 12.84 2.17 -25.12
C VAL A 304 14.08 1.88 -25.97
N ASP A 305 14.27 2.59 -27.08
CA ASP A 305 15.41 2.41 -27.97
C ASP A 305 16.74 2.72 -27.25
N ALA A 306 16.75 3.72 -26.37
CA ALA A 306 17.92 4.08 -25.56
C ALA A 306 18.26 3.01 -24.49
N ALA A 307 17.27 2.40 -23.85
CA ALA A 307 17.49 1.30 -22.91
C ALA A 307 18.07 0.07 -23.60
N ILE A 308 17.50 -0.31 -24.76
CA ILE A 308 18.01 -1.40 -25.60
C ILE A 308 19.47 -1.16 -26.00
N ALA A 309 19.81 0.08 -26.40
CA ALA A 309 21.18 0.44 -26.79
C ALA A 309 22.20 0.36 -25.64
N ASN A 310 21.75 0.36 -24.38
CA ASN A 310 22.58 0.20 -23.19
C ASN A 310 22.46 -1.19 -22.55
N ASP A 311 21.97 -2.18 -23.31
CA ASP A 311 21.79 -3.56 -22.85
C ASP A 311 20.83 -3.72 -21.66
N MET A 312 19.86 -2.81 -21.50
CA MET A 312 18.90 -2.86 -20.40
C MET A 312 17.55 -3.43 -20.88
N TYR A 313 16.84 -4.10 -19.96
CA TYR A 313 15.40 -4.31 -20.12
C TYR A 313 14.66 -2.99 -19.93
N VAL A 314 13.47 -2.87 -20.52
CA VAL A 314 12.66 -1.67 -20.43
C VAL A 314 11.18 -1.96 -20.26
N ILE A 315 10.58 -1.32 -19.27
CA ILE A 315 9.13 -1.28 -19.10
C ILE A 315 8.59 -0.10 -19.90
N LEU A 316 7.74 -0.40 -20.88
CA LEU A 316 6.90 0.58 -21.54
C LEU A 316 5.59 0.69 -20.76
N ASP A 317 5.43 1.78 -20.03
CA ASP A 317 4.36 1.97 -19.08
C ASP A 317 3.27 2.91 -19.60
N TRP A 318 2.04 2.37 -19.69
CA TRP A 318 0.81 3.12 -19.89
C TRP A 318 0.34 3.66 -18.54
N HIS A 319 0.85 4.86 -18.24
CA HIS A 319 0.86 5.39 -16.88
C HIS A 319 -0.46 6.10 -16.54
N ILE A 320 -1.51 5.31 -16.30
CA ILE A 320 -2.75 5.81 -15.72
C ILE A 320 -2.54 6.21 -14.26
N LEU A 321 -3.18 7.29 -13.85
CA LEU A 321 -3.15 7.80 -12.48
C LEU A 321 -4.42 8.60 -12.18
N SER A 322 -4.47 9.86 -12.63
CA SER A 322 -5.64 10.73 -12.41
C SER A 322 -6.88 10.32 -13.20
N ASP A 323 -6.69 9.60 -14.31
CA ASP A 323 -7.74 8.98 -15.12
C ASP A 323 -8.31 7.70 -14.48
N GLY A 324 -7.60 7.08 -13.53
CA GLY A 324 -8.09 6.11 -12.54
C GLY A 324 -8.59 4.77 -13.08
N ASP A 325 -9.61 4.79 -13.93
CA ASP A 325 -10.25 3.63 -14.54
C ASP A 325 -9.58 3.28 -15.88
N PRO A 326 -8.87 2.13 -15.98
CA PRO A 326 -8.24 1.72 -17.24
C PRO A 326 -9.25 1.49 -18.38
N MET A 327 -10.52 1.23 -18.09
CA MET A 327 -11.56 1.04 -19.10
C MET A 327 -11.94 2.34 -19.83
N ALA A 328 -11.70 3.51 -19.21
CA ALA A 328 -12.12 4.80 -19.76
C ALA A 328 -11.53 5.10 -21.15
N HIS A 329 -10.31 4.60 -21.42
CA HIS A 329 -9.56 4.85 -22.65
C HIS A 329 -9.03 3.57 -23.30
N LEU A 330 -9.83 2.50 -23.20
CA LEU A 330 -9.46 1.17 -23.68
C LEU A 330 -9.14 1.11 -25.18
N ALA A 331 -9.86 1.85 -26.02
CA ALA A 331 -9.64 1.85 -27.47
C ALA A 331 -8.29 2.49 -27.84
N GLU A 332 -7.94 3.57 -27.16
CA GLU A 332 -6.67 4.28 -27.30
C GLU A 332 -5.51 3.40 -26.82
N ALA A 333 -5.67 2.72 -25.68
CA ALA A 333 -4.70 1.76 -25.17
C ALA A 333 -4.48 0.60 -26.15
N GLU A 334 -5.56 -0.01 -26.68
CA GLU A 334 -5.46 -1.07 -27.69
C GLU A 334 -4.70 -0.61 -28.94
N ALA A 335 -4.98 0.60 -29.42
CA ALA A 335 -4.30 1.17 -30.58
C ALA A 335 -2.81 1.43 -30.31
N PHE A 336 -2.49 2.01 -29.14
CA PHE A 336 -1.11 2.26 -28.70
C PHE A 336 -0.32 0.95 -28.58
N PHE A 337 -0.83 -0.01 -27.79
CA PHE A 337 -0.16 -1.29 -27.58
C PHE A 337 -0.05 -2.09 -28.88
N THR A 338 -1.01 -2.02 -29.80
CA THR A 338 -0.87 -2.62 -31.14
C THR A 338 0.36 -2.08 -31.87
N ARG A 339 0.56 -0.76 -31.88
CA ARG A 339 1.70 -0.13 -32.59
C ARG A 339 3.02 -0.46 -31.91
N MET A 340 3.09 -0.31 -30.58
CA MET A 340 4.32 -0.53 -29.82
C MET A 340 4.71 -2.02 -29.77
N ALA A 341 3.75 -2.93 -29.60
CA ALA A 341 4.01 -4.37 -29.65
C ALA A 341 4.43 -4.83 -31.05
N ARG A 342 3.90 -4.21 -32.12
CA ARG A 342 4.37 -4.49 -33.48
C ARG A 342 5.79 -3.98 -33.70
N ARG A 343 6.12 -2.77 -33.23
CA ARG A 343 7.44 -2.16 -33.35
C ARG A 343 8.53 -3.01 -32.70
N TYR A 344 8.25 -3.54 -31.51
CA TYR A 344 9.22 -4.29 -30.70
C TYR A 344 9.00 -5.80 -30.69
N ARG A 345 8.28 -6.35 -31.69
CA ARG A 345 7.83 -7.75 -31.69
C ARG A 345 8.94 -8.80 -31.51
N ASP A 346 10.13 -8.50 -32.03
CA ASP A 346 11.30 -9.39 -32.01
C ASP A 346 12.36 -8.91 -31.01
N CYS A 347 11.99 -8.01 -30.09
CA CYS A 347 12.88 -7.45 -29.10
C CYS A 347 12.67 -8.10 -27.71
N PRO A 348 13.66 -8.85 -27.19
CA PRO A 348 13.56 -9.48 -25.86
C PRO A 348 13.55 -8.48 -24.70
N ALA A 349 13.94 -7.22 -24.93
CA ALA A 349 14.14 -6.23 -23.88
C ALA A 349 12.83 -5.64 -23.32
N VAL A 350 11.73 -5.69 -24.08
CA VAL A 350 10.53 -4.87 -23.80
C VAL A 350 9.49 -5.63 -22.98
N LEU A 351 9.18 -5.07 -21.82
CA LEU A 351 8.04 -5.43 -20.98
C LEU A 351 6.95 -4.38 -21.17
N TYR A 352 5.68 -4.79 -21.15
CA TYR A 352 4.54 -3.88 -21.29
C TYR A 352 3.80 -3.76 -19.96
N GLU A 353 3.80 -2.59 -19.33
CA GLU A 353 2.95 -2.30 -18.18
C GLU A 353 1.67 -1.61 -18.66
N ILE A 354 0.55 -2.33 -18.55
CA ILE A 354 -0.67 -1.98 -19.28
C ILE A 354 -1.57 -0.98 -18.55
N CYS A 355 -1.38 -0.84 -17.25
CA CYS A 355 -2.04 0.14 -16.40
C CYS A 355 -1.24 0.31 -15.11
N ASN A 356 -0.59 1.47 -14.95
CA ASN A 356 0.21 1.82 -13.77
C ASN A 356 -0.57 1.67 -12.45
N GLU A 357 -1.57 2.52 -12.21
CA GLU A 357 -2.25 2.59 -10.90
C GLU A 357 -3.77 2.73 -11.05
N PRO A 358 -4.49 1.62 -11.33
CA PRO A 358 -5.94 1.61 -11.19
C PRO A 358 -6.36 2.06 -9.77
N ASN A 359 -7.24 3.05 -9.66
CA ASN A 359 -7.60 3.64 -8.35
C ASN A 359 -9.03 4.23 -8.33
N GLY A 360 -9.43 4.80 -7.18
CA GLY A 360 -10.79 5.30 -6.98
C GLY A 360 -11.79 4.17 -6.74
N SER A 361 -12.94 4.20 -7.42
CA SER A 361 -13.99 3.17 -7.28
C SER A 361 -13.77 1.93 -8.17
N VAL A 362 -12.60 1.83 -8.80
CA VAL A 362 -12.23 0.77 -9.72
C VAL A 362 -12.06 -0.56 -8.99
N THR A 363 -12.58 -1.63 -9.58
CA THR A 363 -12.56 -2.98 -9.01
C THR A 363 -11.79 -3.95 -9.91
N TRP A 364 -11.28 -5.03 -9.31
CA TRP A 364 -10.56 -6.06 -10.07
C TRP A 364 -11.47 -6.74 -11.10
N GLU A 365 -12.61 -7.29 -10.68
CA GLU A 365 -13.53 -8.04 -11.55
C GLU A 365 -14.32 -7.16 -12.52
N GLY A 366 -14.70 -5.94 -12.11
CA GLY A 366 -15.53 -5.06 -12.94
C GLY A 366 -14.73 -4.38 -14.05
N ASP A 367 -13.48 -4.02 -13.78
CA ASP A 367 -12.77 -3.01 -14.56
C ASP A 367 -11.38 -3.49 -14.98
N VAL A 368 -10.50 -3.79 -14.02
CA VAL A 368 -9.07 -4.07 -14.30
C VAL A 368 -8.87 -5.40 -15.02
N LYS A 369 -9.50 -6.48 -14.56
CA LYS A 369 -9.38 -7.81 -15.16
C LYS A 369 -9.94 -7.83 -16.60
N PRO A 370 -11.17 -7.32 -16.89
CA PRO A 370 -11.69 -7.20 -18.25
C PRO A 370 -10.81 -6.34 -19.19
N TYR A 371 -10.29 -5.22 -18.69
CA TYR A 371 -9.32 -4.40 -19.42
C TYR A 371 -8.07 -5.22 -19.78
N ALA A 372 -7.49 -5.87 -18.78
CA ALA A 372 -6.27 -6.65 -18.95
C ALA A 372 -6.43 -7.80 -19.93
N GLN A 373 -7.55 -8.54 -19.91
CA GLN A 373 -7.83 -9.59 -20.91
C GLN A 373 -7.75 -9.05 -22.35
N ARG A 374 -8.29 -7.85 -22.59
CA ARG A 374 -8.30 -7.24 -23.93
C ARG A 374 -6.93 -6.76 -24.36
N ILE A 375 -6.20 -6.08 -23.48
CA ILE A 375 -4.86 -5.58 -23.81
C ILE A 375 -3.85 -6.71 -23.93
N VAL A 376 -3.91 -7.75 -23.07
CA VAL A 376 -3.07 -8.95 -23.20
C VAL A 376 -3.29 -9.60 -24.57
N LYS A 377 -4.54 -9.80 -24.99
CA LYS A 377 -4.85 -10.34 -26.33
C LYS A 377 -4.29 -9.45 -27.45
N THR A 378 -4.40 -8.14 -27.31
CA THR A 378 -3.90 -7.15 -28.27
C THR A 378 -2.38 -7.24 -28.42
N ILE A 379 -1.64 -7.26 -27.30
CA ILE A 379 -0.18 -7.37 -27.29
C ILE A 379 0.24 -8.72 -27.84
N ARG A 380 -0.36 -9.83 -27.39
CA ARG A 380 -0.01 -11.19 -27.82
C ARG A 380 -0.19 -11.41 -29.32
N ALA A 381 -1.12 -10.71 -29.96
CA ALA A 381 -1.29 -10.75 -31.42
C ALA A 381 -0.10 -10.16 -32.19
N GLN A 382 0.71 -9.30 -31.58
CA GLN A 382 1.89 -8.68 -32.20
C GLN A 382 3.21 -9.20 -31.62
N SER A 383 3.29 -9.35 -30.29
CA SER A 383 4.44 -9.79 -29.50
C SER A 383 4.05 -10.99 -28.60
N PRO A 384 4.19 -12.23 -29.09
CA PRO A 384 3.69 -13.41 -28.38
C PRO A 384 4.53 -13.82 -27.17
N ARG A 385 5.75 -13.29 -27.02
CA ARG A 385 6.74 -13.70 -26.01
C ARG A 385 7.03 -12.66 -24.94
N SER A 386 6.50 -11.44 -25.07
CA SER A 386 6.82 -10.35 -24.13
C SER A 386 6.21 -10.59 -22.75
N VAL A 387 6.90 -10.18 -21.70
CA VAL A 387 6.29 -10.11 -20.36
C VAL A 387 5.32 -8.92 -20.31
N ILE A 388 4.15 -9.13 -19.72
CA ILE A 388 3.13 -8.09 -19.53
C ILE A 388 2.91 -7.91 -18.02
N LEU A 389 3.01 -6.67 -17.55
CA LEU A 389 2.79 -6.25 -16.18
C LEU A 389 1.39 -5.64 -16.05
N ILE A 390 0.63 -6.06 -15.03
CA ILE A 390 -0.78 -5.69 -14.84
C ILE A 390 -0.95 -5.06 -13.46
N GLY A 391 -1.36 -3.79 -13.42
CA GLY A 391 -1.70 -3.11 -12.17
C GLY A 391 -2.96 -3.67 -11.52
N SER A 392 -3.20 -3.30 -10.27
CA SER A 392 -4.38 -3.69 -9.50
C SER A 392 -5.06 -2.48 -8.86
N PRO A 393 -6.31 -2.59 -8.38
CA PRO A 393 -6.96 -1.49 -7.65
C PRO A 393 -6.15 -0.97 -6.45
N THR A 394 -6.56 0.21 -5.96
CA THR A 394 -5.92 0.94 -4.86
C THR A 394 -4.46 1.24 -5.17
N TRP A 395 -4.20 1.90 -6.30
CA TRP A 395 -2.85 2.28 -6.73
C TRP A 395 -1.88 1.09 -6.77
N SER A 396 -2.32 0.00 -7.41
CA SER A 396 -1.55 -1.24 -7.52
C SER A 396 -1.14 -1.82 -6.16
N GLN A 397 -2.09 -1.94 -5.23
CA GLN A 397 -1.85 -2.60 -3.94
C GLN A 397 -2.71 -3.84 -3.73
N ASP A 398 -3.86 -3.95 -4.40
CA ASP A 398 -4.83 -5.03 -4.18
C ASP A 398 -4.56 -6.31 -4.98
N ILE A 399 -3.28 -6.71 -5.08
CA ILE A 399 -2.82 -7.94 -5.76
C ILE A 399 -3.46 -9.23 -5.25
N HIS A 400 -3.98 -9.24 -4.03
CA HIS A 400 -4.68 -10.38 -3.45
C HIS A 400 -6.02 -10.65 -4.15
N LEU A 401 -6.64 -9.65 -4.79
CA LEU A 401 -7.82 -9.83 -5.65
C LEU A 401 -7.41 -10.50 -6.96
N ALA A 402 -6.29 -10.07 -7.54
CA ALA A 402 -5.71 -10.70 -8.73
C ALA A 402 -5.30 -12.16 -8.47
N ALA A 403 -4.76 -12.46 -7.29
CA ALA A 403 -4.38 -13.82 -6.89
C ALA A 403 -5.58 -14.78 -6.86
N GLN A 404 -6.75 -14.29 -6.47
CA GLN A 404 -7.99 -15.09 -6.42
C GLN A 404 -8.58 -15.34 -7.82
N SER A 405 -8.30 -14.45 -8.76
CA SER A 405 -8.95 -14.43 -10.06
C SER A 405 -8.01 -13.86 -11.13
N PRO A 406 -6.91 -14.58 -11.43
CA PRO A 406 -5.88 -14.07 -12.32
C PRO A 406 -6.39 -13.90 -13.75
N VAL A 407 -5.73 -13.01 -14.49
CA VAL A 407 -5.93 -12.86 -15.93
C VAL A 407 -5.40 -14.10 -16.63
N GLU A 408 -6.17 -14.65 -17.56
CA GLU A 408 -5.76 -15.79 -18.37
C GLU A 408 -4.63 -15.41 -19.34
N GLY A 409 -3.55 -16.18 -19.33
CA GLY A 409 -2.42 -16.00 -20.24
C GLY A 409 -1.12 -16.55 -19.65
N THR A 410 -0.04 -16.40 -20.41
CA THR A 410 1.33 -16.70 -19.97
C THR A 410 2.16 -15.44 -19.93
N ASP A 411 3.29 -15.48 -19.22
CA ASP A 411 4.24 -14.37 -19.12
C ASP A 411 3.57 -13.08 -18.63
N LEU A 412 2.65 -13.24 -17.69
CA LEU A 412 1.95 -12.16 -17.00
C LEU A 412 2.51 -12.03 -15.60
N MET A 413 2.74 -10.81 -15.13
CA MET A 413 3.05 -10.50 -13.74
C MET A 413 2.16 -9.36 -13.24
N TYR A 414 1.97 -9.28 -11.93
CA TYR A 414 1.07 -8.32 -11.30
C TYR A 414 1.87 -7.31 -10.51
N THR A 415 1.57 -6.03 -10.69
CA THR A 415 2.38 -4.98 -10.09
C THR A 415 1.92 -4.68 -8.67
N LEU A 416 2.89 -4.50 -7.77
CA LEU A 416 2.64 -3.89 -6.47
C LEU A 416 3.49 -2.63 -6.32
N HIS A 417 2.84 -1.51 -5.96
CA HIS A 417 3.55 -0.27 -5.68
C HIS A 417 3.59 0.02 -4.18
N PHE A 418 4.71 0.57 -3.72
CA PHE A 418 4.87 0.98 -2.33
C PHE A 418 5.71 2.25 -2.21
N TYR A 419 5.54 2.94 -1.09
CA TYR A 419 6.31 4.14 -0.75
C TYR A 419 6.71 4.00 0.71
N ALA A 420 8.01 3.96 0.98
CA ALA A 420 8.55 3.53 2.27
C ALA A 420 8.12 4.42 3.45
N GLY A 421 7.72 5.67 3.20
CA GLY A 421 7.14 6.56 4.22
C GLY A 421 5.67 6.34 4.54
N THR A 422 5.01 5.38 3.87
CA THR A 422 3.56 5.13 4.02
C THR A 422 3.26 3.63 4.15
N HIS A 423 3.95 2.79 3.39
CA HIS A 423 3.62 1.38 3.24
C HIS A 423 4.72 0.49 3.84
N GLY A 424 4.34 -0.56 4.57
CA GLY A 424 5.27 -1.42 5.31
C GLY A 424 4.88 -2.90 5.30
N ALA A 425 4.94 -3.53 6.49
CA ALA A 425 4.79 -4.98 6.65
C ALA A 425 3.49 -5.56 6.06
N GLU A 426 2.41 -4.80 6.07
CA GLU A 426 1.10 -5.18 5.49
C GLU A 426 1.18 -5.56 4.00
N LEU A 427 1.80 -4.70 3.19
CA LEU A 427 1.95 -4.95 1.76
C LEU A 427 2.98 -6.06 1.50
N ARG A 428 4.01 -6.21 2.36
CA ARG A 428 4.94 -7.34 2.30
C ARG A 428 4.22 -8.68 2.55
N GLN A 429 3.39 -8.76 3.58
CA GLN A 429 2.58 -9.96 3.87
C GLN A 429 1.60 -10.27 2.73
N ARG A 430 1.07 -9.24 2.08
CA ARG A 430 0.21 -9.38 0.90
C ARG A 430 0.97 -9.97 -0.29
N ILE A 431 2.23 -9.56 -0.52
CA ILE A 431 3.11 -10.20 -1.52
C ILE A 431 3.30 -11.68 -1.18
N ASP A 432 3.66 -12.01 0.06
CA ASP A 432 3.86 -13.41 0.47
C ASP A 432 2.61 -14.26 0.25
N SER A 433 1.44 -13.71 0.55
CA SER A 433 0.16 -14.36 0.32
C SER A 433 -0.11 -14.57 -1.18
N ALA A 434 0.19 -13.59 -2.02
CA ALA A 434 0.00 -13.68 -3.47
C ALA A 434 0.97 -14.69 -4.11
N LEU A 435 2.23 -14.69 -3.70
CA LEU A 435 3.22 -15.69 -4.14
C LEU A 435 2.81 -17.11 -3.72
N SER A 436 2.29 -17.27 -2.50
CA SER A 436 1.77 -18.56 -2.02
C SER A 436 0.55 -19.04 -2.81
N ALA A 437 -0.19 -18.13 -3.43
CA ALA A 437 -1.28 -18.41 -4.36
C ALA A 437 -0.81 -18.52 -5.83
N GLU A 438 0.50 -18.72 -6.05
CA GLU A 438 1.15 -18.86 -7.36
C GLU A 438 1.02 -17.62 -8.27
N LEU A 439 0.77 -16.43 -7.71
CA LEU A 439 0.70 -15.18 -8.46
C LEU A 439 2.11 -14.54 -8.59
N PRO A 440 2.66 -14.38 -9.80
CA PRO A 440 3.95 -13.73 -10.03
C PRO A 440 3.86 -12.21 -9.82
N ILE A 441 4.76 -11.66 -9.00
CA ILE A 441 4.76 -10.24 -8.59
C ILE A 441 5.96 -9.48 -9.17
N PHE A 442 5.73 -8.24 -9.59
CA PHE A 442 6.75 -7.27 -9.99
C PHE A 442 6.52 -5.95 -9.25
N VAL A 443 7.55 -5.29 -8.71
CA VAL A 443 7.40 -3.95 -8.12
C VAL A 443 7.78 -2.89 -9.16
N SER A 444 6.88 -2.59 -10.10
CA SER A 444 7.22 -1.69 -11.24
C SER A 444 7.39 -0.24 -10.80
N GLU A 445 6.91 0.12 -9.62
CA GLU A 445 7.15 1.43 -9.02
C GLU A 445 7.30 1.33 -7.50
N TRP A 446 8.31 2.00 -6.95
CA TRP A 446 8.38 2.27 -5.51
C TRP A 446 9.19 3.53 -5.19
N GLY A 447 8.87 4.22 -4.09
CA GLY A 447 9.58 5.42 -3.65
C GLY A 447 10.19 5.31 -2.25
N THR A 448 11.32 6.02 -2.03
CA THR A 448 11.91 6.21 -0.70
C THR A 448 11.15 7.22 0.15
N SER A 449 10.22 7.97 -0.46
CA SER A 449 9.39 8.99 0.14
C SER A 449 8.08 8.42 0.70
N ARG A 450 7.14 9.31 1.07
CA ARG A 450 5.74 8.95 1.25
C ARG A 450 5.03 8.82 -0.11
N ALA A 451 3.80 8.32 -0.09
CA ALA A 451 2.98 8.10 -1.29
C ALA A 451 2.66 9.36 -2.12
N ASP A 452 2.84 10.57 -1.55
CA ASP A 452 2.71 11.83 -2.29
C ASP A 452 3.99 12.21 -3.07
N GLY A 453 5.00 11.33 -3.12
CA GLY A 453 6.31 11.59 -3.71
C GLY A 453 7.20 12.53 -2.90
N SER A 454 6.77 12.94 -1.69
CA SER A 454 7.41 13.99 -0.90
C SER A 454 7.44 13.69 0.61
N GLY A 455 7.81 14.70 1.40
CA GLY A 455 7.70 14.71 2.86
C GLY A 455 8.70 13.83 3.63
N GLY A 456 9.86 13.58 3.02
CA GLY A 456 11.00 12.93 3.69
C GLY A 456 11.59 11.78 2.87
N VAL A 457 12.68 11.23 3.38
CA VAL A 457 13.35 10.05 2.82
C VAL A 457 13.44 9.00 3.93
N PHE A 458 12.84 7.83 3.71
CA PHE A 458 12.65 6.76 4.70
C PHE A 458 13.57 5.58 4.40
N LEU A 459 14.87 5.79 4.55
CA LEU A 459 15.91 4.85 4.09
C LEU A 459 15.93 3.53 4.87
N GLU A 460 15.61 3.54 6.16
CA GLU A 460 15.55 2.32 6.97
C GLU A 460 14.45 1.39 6.47
N GLU A 461 13.22 1.90 6.31
CA GLU A 461 12.11 1.11 5.78
C GLU A 461 12.34 0.74 4.31
N SER A 462 12.99 1.61 3.53
CA SER A 462 13.40 1.29 2.15
C SER A 462 14.37 0.09 2.12
N ALA A 463 15.30 0.00 3.06
CA ALA A 463 16.21 -1.16 3.16
C ALA A 463 15.45 -2.44 3.51
N VAL A 464 14.51 -2.38 4.47
CA VAL A 464 13.65 -3.51 4.83
C VAL A 464 12.88 -4.03 3.61
N TRP A 465 12.34 -3.12 2.80
CA TRP A 465 11.65 -3.48 1.56
C TRP A 465 12.58 -4.14 0.54
N LEU A 466 13.74 -3.55 0.25
CA LEU A 466 14.65 -4.10 -0.76
C LEU A 466 15.23 -5.46 -0.34
N ASP A 467 15.52 -5.65 0.94
CA ASP A 467 15.92 -6.95 1.49
C ASP A 467 14.78 -7.98 1.30
N PHE A 468 13.55 -7.60 1.63
CA PHE A 468 12.38 -8.44 1.43
C PHE A 468 12.20 -8.87 -0.04
N LEU A 469 12.35 -7.94 -0.99
CA LEU A 469 12.25 -8.23 -2.43
C LEU A 469 13.39 -9.13 -2.90
N ALA A 470 14.62 -8.89 -2.44
CA ALA A 470 15.78 -9.71 -2.79
C ALA A 470 15.63 -11.17 -2.32
N GLN A 471 15.09 -11.38 -1.12
CA GLN A 471 14.78 -12.72 -0.58
C GLN A 471 13.77 -13.50 -1.43
N ARG A 472 12.91 -12.80 -2.17
CA ARG A 472 11.87 -13.41 -3.02
C ARG A 472 12.22 -13.39 -4.50
N GLY A 473 13.36 -12.80 -4.88
CA GLY A 473 13.73 -12.62 -6.28
C GLY A 473 12.74 -11.74 -7.05
N ILE A 474 12.20 -10.71 -6.40
CA ILE A 474 11.23 -9.79 -7.01
C ILE A 474 11.98 -8.62 -7.66
N SER A 475 11.66 -8.39 -8.93
CA SER A 475 12.19 -7.27 -9.72
C SER A 475 11.53 -5.93 -9.33
N TRP A 476 12.27 -4.83 -9.48
CA TRP A 476 11.79 -3.52 -9.08
C TRP A 476 12.32 -2.33 -9.92
N ALA A 477 11.54 -1.25 -10.00
CA ALA A 477 12.00 0.05 -10.50
C ALA A 477 11.64 1.19 -9.53
N ASN A 478 12.61 2.04 -9.22
CA ASN A 478 12.44 3.15 -8.26
C ASN A 478 11.91 4.43 -8.92
N TRP A 479 11.01 5.13 -8.22
CA TRP A 479 10.47 6.44 -8.54
C TRP A 479 11.24 7.57 -7.80
N SER A 480 11.82 8.57 -8.47
CA SER A 480 11.97 8.69 -9.94
C SER A 480 13.25 9.41 -10.37
N LEU A 481 13.64 9.17 -11.62
CA LEU A 481 14.77 9.83 -12.27
C LEU A 481 14.37 11.22 -12.81
N CYS A 482 14.43 12.22 -11.94
CA CYS A 482 14.28 13.63 -12.27
C CYS A 482 15.07 14.51 -11.29
N ASP A 483 15.14 15.81 -11.58
CA ASP A 483 15.76 16.84 -10.73
C ASP A 483 14.72 17.75 -10.04
N LYS A 484 13.48 17.28 -9.91
CA LYS A 484 12.41 18.00 -9.22
C LYS A 484 12.78 18.23 -7.76
N GLY A 485 12.38 19.37 -7.21
CA GLY A 485 12.60 19.73 -5.80
C GLY A 485 11.71 18.95 -4.82
N GLU A 486 11.64 17.63 -4.95
CA GLU A 486 10.88 16.72 -4.08
C GLU A 486 11.79 15.60 -3.54
N THR A 487 11.34 14.87 -2.52
CA THR A 487 12.23 13.95 -1.79
C THR A 487 12.44 12.61 -2.49
N SER A 488 11.52 12.19 -3.36
CA SER A 488 11.67 10.96 -4.17
C SER A 488 12.69 11.12 -5.30
N ALA A 489 12.87 12.33 -5.83
CA ALA A 489 13.72 12.62 -6.98
C ALA A 489 15.17 12.15 -6.76
N ALA A 490 15.69 11.37 -7.71
CA ALA A 490 17.04 10.81 -7.61
C ALA A 490 18.15 11.85 -7.84
N LEU A 491 17.88 12.92 -8.61
CA LEU A 491 18.88 13.92 -9.00
C LEU A 491 18.69 15.23 -8.24
N ARG A 492 19.80 15.89 -7.90
CA ARG A 492 19.75 17.23 -7.31
C ARG A 492 19.20 18.24 -8.34
N PRO A 493 18.45 19.26 -7.90
CA PRO A 493 17.95 20.30 -8.79
C PRO A 493 19.05 20.93 -9.64
N GLY A 494 18.82 21.00 -10.96
CA GLY A 494 19.77 21.56 -11.92
C GLY A 494 20.82 20.58 -12.45
N THR A 495 20.75 19.30 -12.10
CA THR A 495 21.64 18.27 -12.64
C THR A 495 21.47 18.15 -14.17
N PRO A 496 22.53 18.38 -14.97
CA PRO A 496 22.42 18.31 -16.42
C PRO A 496 22.27 16.87 -16.93
N ALA A 497 21.29 16.64 -17.80
CA ALA A 497 21.03 15.33 -18.41
C ALA A 497 22.12 14.90 -19.42
N GLY A 498 22.81 15.85 -20.04
CA GLY A 498 23.70 15.62 -21.20
C GLY A 498 25.13 15.20 -20.87
N ARG A 499 25.45 14.81 -19.63
CA ARG A 499 26.80 14.37 -19.23
C ARG A 499 26.77 13.13 -18.33
N PRO A 500 27.91 12.44 -18.15
CA PRO A 500 28.08 11.47 -17.08
C PRO A 500 27.79 12.08 -15.70
N TRP A 501 27.12 11.32 -14.83
CA TRP A 501 26.83 11.72 -13.45
C TRP A 501 27.84 11.15 -12.46
N THR A 502 28.04 11.85 -11.35
CA THR A 502 28.78 11.37 -10.17
C THR A 502 27.84 11.23 -8.98
N TRP A 503 28.33 10.65 -7.88
CA TRP A 503 27.59 10.58 -6.61
C TRP A 503 27.15 11.95 -6.07
N GLU A 504 27.81 13.04 -6.48
CA GLU A 504 27.45 14.41 -6.07
C GLU A 504 26.24 14.97 -6.83
N ASP A 505 25.88 14.38 -7.98
CA ASP A 505 24.69 14.77 -8.74
C ASP A 505 23.39 14.18 -8.14
N LEU A 506 23.53 13.20 -7.24
CA LEU A 506 22.42 12.44 -6.66
C LEU A 506 21.93 13.06 -5.34
N THR A 507 20.62 12.98 -5.09
CA THR A 507 20.01 13.28 -3.79
C THR A 507 20.27 12.15 -2.78
N GLY A 508 19.86 12.31 -1.52
CA GLY A 508 19.91 11.20 -0.56
C GLY A 508 19.09 9.98 -1.00
N SER A 509 17.95 10.19 -1.66
CA SER A 509 17.16 9.13 -2.30
C SER A 509 17.96 8.45 -3.42
N GLY A 510 18.50 9.24 -4.36
CA GLY A 510 19.27 8.72 -5.48
C GLY A 510 20.53 7.96 -5.05
N GLN A 511 21.28 8.48 -4.07
CA GLN A 511 22.46 7.80 -3.54
C GLN A 511 22.11 6.44 -2.93
N PHE A 512 21.03 6.37 -2.14
CA PHE A 512 20.56 5.10 -1.61
C PHE A 512 20.20 4.12 -2.73
N VAL A 513 19.34 4.51 -3.67
CA VAL A 513 18.85 3.62 -4.72
C VAL A 513 19.98 3.14 -5.64
N PHE A 514 20.87 4.05 -6.06
CA PHE A 514 21.96 3.72 -6.97
C PHE A 514 22.98 2.78 -6.32
N SER A 515 23.11 2.82 -4.99
CA SER A 515 23.95 1.86 -4.26
C SER A 515 23.41 0.42 -4.31
N ARG A 516 22.12 0.22 -4.64
CA ARG A 516 21.42 -1.08 -4.63
C ARG A 516 21.33 -1.76 -5.98
N PHE A 517 21.75 -1.12 -7.07
CA PHE A 517 21.76 -1.78 -8.38
C PHE A 517 22.77 -2.91 -8.42
N SER A 518 23.98 -2.64 -7.93
CA SER A 518 25.14 -3.51 -8.09
C SER A 518 25.46 -4.37 -6.87
N ASP A 519 24.49 -4.63 -5.96
CA ASP A 519 24.78 -5.34 -4.69
C ASP A 519 25.74 -6.50 -4.93
N GLN A 520 26.96 -6.25 -4.46
CA GLN A 520 28.16 -7.00 -4.73
C GLN A 520 28.00 -8.37 -4.08
N THR A 521 28.28 -9.41 -4.88
CA THR A 521 28.68 -10.78 -4.49
C THR A 521 28.49 -11.20 -3.04
#